data_AF-A0A944JQ31-F1
#
_entry.id   AF-A0A944JQ31-F1
#
_cell.length_a   1.000
_cell.length_b   1.000
_cell.length_c   1.000
_cell.angle_alpha   90.00
_cell.angle_beta   90.00
_cell.angle_gamma   90.00
#
_symmetry.space_group_name_H-M   'P 1'
#
loop_
_entity.id
_entity.type
_entity.pdbx_description
1 polymer ?
#
loop_
_entity_poly.entity_id
_entity_poly.type
_entity_poly.pdbx_seq_one_letter_code
_entity_poly.pdbx_strand_id
1 'polypeptide(L)'
;MVRTTPGRRQTPVEARTVHPRTYNLLVTGRERKAINRNYFNSYVWKPAITGAGVIGGLEQRADGKRIWEPSREHGFHALRHFYASEQLEAGESVVSLAQWLGHSDPGFTLRKYGHFLPRAGSRGSTAIDAVFG
;
A
#
# COMPACT_ATOMS: atom_id res chain seq x y z
N MET A 1 7.71 9.34 -23.74
CA MET A 1 7.60 9.99 -22.41
C MET A 1 6.19 10.54 -22.26
N VAL A 2 5.49 10.22 -21.16
CA VAL A 2 4.09 10.63 -20.95
C VAL A 2 4.05 11.81 -20.01
N ARG A 3 3.51 12.92 -20.49
CA ARG A 3 3.29 14.13 -19.70
C ARG A 3 1.80 14.20 -19.36
N THR A 4 1.47 14.19 -18.09
CA THR A 4 0.08 14.40 -17.62
C THR A 4 -0.05 15.74 -16.92
N THR A 5 -1.03 16.53 -17.35
CA THR A 5 -1.48 17.73 -16.64
C THR A 5 -2.41 17.29 -15.51
N PRO A 6 -2.28 17.81 -14.27
CA PRO A 6 -3.23 17.53 -13.19
C PRO A 6 -4.66 17.90 -13.61
N GLY A 7 -5.67 17.18 -13.08
CA GLY A 7 -7.08 17.45 -13.35
C GLY A 7 -7.53 18.85 -12.94
N ARG A 8 -8.67 19.30 -13.50
CA ARG A 8 -9.26 20.63 -13.28
C ARG A 8 -9.46 20.90 -11.77
N ARG A 9 -8.97 22.06 -11.31
CA ARG A 9 -9.01 22.51 -9.90
C ARG A 9 -10.45 22.50 -9.38
N GLN A 10 -10.68 21.97 -8.18
CA GLN A 10 -12.03 21.81 -7.63
C GLN A 10 -12.36 22.88 -6.57
N THR A 11 -11.36 23.55 -5.99
CA THR A 11 -11.60 24.61 -4.98
C THR A 11 -10.84 25.93 -5.23
N PRO A 12 -11.37 27.07 -4.75
CA PRO A 12 -10.69 28.38 -4.83
C PRO A 12 -9.34 28.43 -4.09
N VAL A 13 -9.17 27.60 -3.05
CA VAL A 13 -7.92 27.50 -2.27
C VAL A 13 -6.84 26.80 -3.10
N GLU A 14 -7.16 25.65 -3.70
CA GLU A 14 -6.24 24.94 -4.60
C GLU A 14 -5.82 25.80 -5.80
N ALA A 15 -6.71 26.68 -6.27
CA ALA A 15 -6.40 27.60 -7.37
C ALA A 15 -5.32 28.64 -7.03
N ARG A 16 -5.18 29.03 -5.75
CA ARG A 16 -4.23 30.05 -5.31
C ARG A 16 -2.86 29.48 -4.94
N THR A 17 -2.80 28.26 -4.41
CA THR A 17 -1.55 27.67 -3.88
C THR A 17 -0.95 26.56 -4.74
N VAL A 18 -1.72 25.93 -5.64
CA VAL A 18 -1.23 24.81 -6.45
C VAL A 18 -1.00 25.26 -7.89
N HIS A 19 0.28 25.41 -8.25
CA HIS A 19 0.69 25.60 -9.64
C HIS A 19 0.64 24.27 -10.39
N PRO A 20 0.07 24.21 -11.61
CA PRO A 20 0.13 23.00 -12.44
C PRO A 20 1.58 22.62 -12.69
N ARG A 21 1.96 21.40 -12.30
CA ARG A 21 3.29 20.85 -12.57
C ARG A 21 3.15 19.64 -13.47
N THR A 22 4.03 19.54 -14.45
CA THR A 22 4.13 18.38 -15.34
C THR A 22 5.26 17.50 -14.86
N TYR A 23 4.98 16.21 -14.68
CA TYR A 23 5.96 15.21 -14.27
C TYR A 23 6.03 14.09 -15.30
N ASN A 24 7.17 13.42 -15.33
CA ASN A 24 7.35 12.19 -16.08
C ASN A 24 6.86 11.03 -15.23
N LEU A 25 5.91 10.27 -15.75
CA LEU A 25 5.36 9.12 -15.04
C LEU A 25 6.30 7.92 -15.19
N LEU A 26 6.64 7.29 -14.06
CA LEU A 26 7.41 6.05 -14.03
C LEU A 26 6.53 4.83 -14.35
N VAL A 27 5.28 4.84 -13.88
CA VAL A 27 4.32 3.75 -14.10
C VAL A 27 3.16 4.26 -14.95
N THR A 28 2.95 3.63 -16.10
CA THR A 28 1.88 4.00 -17.04
C THR A 28 1.12 2.76 -17.52
N GLY A 29 -0.16 2.93 -17.84
CA GLY A 29 -0.96 1.89 -18.50
C GLY A 29 -0.63 1.76 -19.98
N ARG A 30 -1.27 0.81 -20.68
CA ARG A 30 -1.12 0.57 -22.12
C ARG A 30 -1.27 1.84 -22.98
N GLU A 31 -2.20 2.71 -22.59
CA GLU A 31 -2.45 3.99 -23.28
C GLU A 31 -1.40 5.07 -22.99
N ARG A 32 -0.31 4.75 -22.27
CA ARG A 32 0.71 5.72 -21.89
C ARG A 32 0.06 6.90 -21.15
N LYS A 33 -0.75 6.59 -20.15
CA LYS A 33 -1.37 7.54 -19.21
C LYS A 33 -1.12 7.06 -17.78
N ALA A 34 -1.39 7.91 -16.81
CA ALA A 34 -1.41 7.50 -15.40
C ALA A 34 -2.28 6.25 -15.24
N ILE A 35 -1.73 5.24 -14.56
CA ILE A 35 -2.43 3.98 -14.39
C ILE A 35 -3.69 4.18 -13.55
N ASN A 36 -4.81 3.67 -14.02
CA ASN A 36 -6.05 3.73 -13.27
C ASN A 36 -6.08 2.60 -12.23
N ARG A 37 -6.44 2.93 -10.97
CA ARG A 37 -6.48 1.95 -9.87
C ARG A 37 -7.41 0.76 -10.14
N ASN A 38 -8.57 0.99 -10.77
CA ASN A 38 -9.56 -0.05 -11.03
C ASN A 38 -9.06 -0.96 -12.14
N TYR A 39 -8.44 -0.38 -13.18
CA TYR A 39 -7.79 -1.17 -14.23
C TYR A 39 -6.69 -2.05 -13.65
N PHE A 40 -5.76 -1.47 -12.88
CA PHE A 40 -4.68 -2.23 -12.26
C PHE A 40 -5.23 -3.34 -11.36
N ASN A 41 -6.22 -3.03 -10.52
CA ASN A 41 -6.82 -4.01 -9.62
C ASN A 41 -7.44 -5.20 -10.38
N SER A 42 -8.25 -4.92 -11.41
CA SER A 42 -8.99 -5.97 -12.12
C SER A 42 -8.17 -6.74 -13.14
N TYR A 43 -7.18 -6.12 -13.78
CA TYR A 43 -6.47 -6.70 -14.94
C TYR A 43 -5.02 -7.05 -14.68
N VAL A 44 -4.42 -6.58 -13.57
CA VAL A 44 -3.04 -6.89 -13.21
C VAL A 44 -3.00 -7.60 -11.86
N TRP A 45 -3.56 -6.98 -10.83
CA TRP A 45 -3.48 -7.48 -9.46
C TRP A 45 -4.26 -8.78 -9.26
N LYS A 46 -5.57 -8.78 -9.54
CA LYS A 46 -6.44 -9.95 -9.36
C LYS A 46 -5.93 -11.20 -10.11
N PRO A 47 -5.58 -11.12 -11.41
CA PRO A 47 -4.96 -12.25 -12.10
C PRO A 47 -3.66 -12.74 -11.45
N ALA A 48 -2.81 -11.83 -10.97
CA ALA A 48 -1.55 -12.21 -10.32
C ALA A 48 -1.78 -12.99 -9.01
N ILE A 49 -2.68 -12.52 -8.15
CA ILE A 49 -2.96 -13.18 -6.88
C ILE A 49 -3.77 -14.48 -7.05
N THR A 50 -4.60 -14.60 -8.10
CA THR A 50 -5.19 -15.89 -8.51
C THR A 50 -4.11 -16.85 -8.99
N GLY A 51 -3.17 -16.39 -9.83
CA GLY A 51 -2.05 -17.21 -10.30
C GLY A 51 -1.12 -17.67 -9.17
N ALA A 52 -1.02 -16.88 -8.10
CA ALA A 52 -0.31 -17.23 -6.88
C ALA A 52 -1.13 -18.12 -5.92
N GLY A 53 -2.39 -18.44 -6.25
CA GLY A 53 -3.27 -19.28 -5.42
C GLY A 53 -3.78 -18.61 -4.14
N VAL A 54 -3.70 -17.28 -4.03
CA VAL A 54 -4.17 -16.53 -2.85
C VAL A 54 -5.70 -16.40 -2.85
N ILE A 55 -6.29 -16.33 -4.04
CA ILE A 55 -7.73 -16.26 -4.26
C ILE A 55 -8.11 -17.22 -5.39
N GLY A 56 -9.38 -17.58 -5.46
CA GLY A 56 -10.00 -18.29 -6.57
C GLY A 56 -9.99 -17.52 -7.88
N GLY A 57 -10.53 -18.21 -8.90
CA GLY A 57 -10.60 -17.71 -10.27
C GLY A 57 -11.63 -16.61 -10.50
N LEU A 58 -11.62 -16.07 -11.71
CA LEU A 58 -12.68 -15.19 -12.19
C LEU A 58 -13.86 -16.03 -12.66
N GLU A 59 -14.97 -15.98 -11.93
CA GLU A 59 -16.17 -16.75 -12.24
C GLU A 59 -17.13 -15.97 -13.12
N GLN A 60 -17.91 -16.68 -13.93
CA GLN A 60 -19.02 -16.12 -14.69
C GLN A 60 -20.33 -16.50 -14.00
N ARG A 61 -21.13 -15.50 -13.63
CA ARG A 61 -22.47 -15.70 -13.08
C ARG A 61 -23.47 -16.03 -14.18
N ALA A 62 -24.62 -16.57 -13.78
CA ALA A 62 -25.75 -16.90 -14.66
C ALA A 62 -26.27 -15.68 -15.46
N ASP A 63 -26.08 -14.46 -14.97
CA ASP A 63 -26.43 -13.20 -15.66
C ASP A 63 -25.35 -12.74 -16.67
N GLY A 64 -24.34 -13.57 -16.95
CA GLY A 64 -23.25 -13.30 -17.87
C GLY A 64 -22.12 -12.43 -17.30
N LYS A 65 -22.28 -11.86 -16.10
CA LYS A 65 -21.25 -11.00 -15.49
C LYS A 65 -20.08 -11.81 -14.96
N ARG A 66 -18.88 -11.28 -15.14
CA ARG A 66 -17.64 -11.83 -14.60
C ARG A 66 -17.31 -11.18 -13.26
N ILE A 67 -17.19 -11.99 -12.22
CA ILE A 67 -16.98 -11.52 -10.85
C ILE A 67 -15.81 -12.26 -10.22
N TRP A 68 -14.88 -11.49 -9.69
CA TRP A 68 -13.78 -12.03 -8.89
C TRP A 68 -14.30 -12.48 -7.54
N GLU A 69 -13.67 -13.51 -6.98
CA GLU A 69 -13.84 -13.83 -5.56
C GLU A 69 -13.68 -12.56 -4.69
N PRO A 70 -14.58 -12.32 -3.72
CA PRO A 70 -14.39 -11.25 -2.75
C PRO A 70 -13.05 -11.42 -2.03
N SER A 71 -12.17 -10.42 -2.15
CA SER A 71 -10.82 -10.52 -1.59
C SER A 71 -10.33 -9.16 -1.08
N ARG A 72 -11.18 -8.48 -0.30
CA ARG A 72 -10.87 -7.12 0.13
C ARG A 72 -9.60 -7.08 0.98
N GLU A 73 -9.39 -8.10 1.81
CA GLU A 73 -8.16 -8.29 2.60
C GLU A 73 -6.92 -8.51 1.73
N HIS A 74 -7.07 -9.10 0.53
CA HIS A 74 -5.99 -9.36 -0.42
C HIS A 74 -5.85 -8.28 -1.49
N GLY A 75 -6.39 -7.07 -1.27
CA GLY A 75 -6.19 -5.95 -2.17
C GLY A 75 -4.71 -5.53 -2.26
N PHE A 76 -4.35 -4.73 -3.26
CA PHE A 76 -2.96 -4.28 -3.45
C PHE A 76 -2.33 -3.61 -2.21
N HIS A 77 -3.16 -3.00 -1.35
CA HIS A 77 -2.72 -2.41 -0.08
C HIS A 77 -2.16 -3.45 0.92
N ALA A 78 -2.49 -4.73 0.77
CA ALA A 78 -1.93 -5.81 1.58
C ALA A 78 -0.40 -5.86 1.51
N LEU A 79 0.21 -5.50 0.37
CA LEU A 79 1.67 -5.43 0.25
C LEU A 79 2.28 -4.37 1.17
N ARG A 80 1.58 -3.23 1.34
CA ARG A 80 2.02 -2.18 2.27
C ARG A 80 1.89 -2.64 3.71
N HIS A 81 0.84 -3.40 4.02
CA HIS A 81 0.69 -4.03 5.33
C HIS A 81 1.81 -5.02 5.60
N PHE A 82 2.07 -5.94 4.66
CA PHE A 82 3.16 -6.91 4.74
C PHE A 82 4.51 -6.23 4.98
N TYR A 83 4.88 -5.25 4.16
CA TYR A 83 6.13 -4.50 4.33
C TYR A 83 6.25 -3.86 5.73
N ALA A 84 5.17 -3.24 6.23
CA ALA A 84 5.19 -2.62 7.54
C ALA A 84 5.32 -3.65 8.68
N SER A 85 4.62 -4.79 8.57
CA SER A 85 4.71 -5.87 9.55
C SER A 85 6.12 -6.47 9.60
N GLU A 86 6.73 -6.78 8.45
CA GLU A 86 8.08 -7.33 8.36
C GLU A 86 9.13 -6.38 8.95
N GLN A 87 9.04 -5.08 8.67
CA GLN A 87 9.98 -4.10 9.24
C GLN A 87 9.88 -4.05 10.78
N LEU A 88 8.68 -4.08 11.34
CA LEU A 88 8.49 -4.10 12.79
C LEU A 88 8.95 -5.42 13.40
N GLU A 89 8.70 -6.55 12.74
CA GLU A 89 9.21 -7.84 13.16
C GLU A 89 10.74 -7.90 13.10
N ALA A 90 11.37 -7.23 12.14
CA ALA A 90 12.82 -7.07 12.09
C ALA A 90 13.38 -6.14 13.18
N GLY A 91 12.51 -5.44 13.93
CA GLY A 91 12.89 -4.55 15.03
C GLY A 91 13.16 -3.10 14.60
N GLU A 92 12.69 -2.69 13.42
CA GLU A 92 12.80 -1.31 12.96
C GLU A 92 12.02 -0.35 13.87
N SER A 93 12.47 0.90 13.92
CA SER A 93 11.79 1.95 14.67
C SER A 93 10.43 2.29 14.06
N VAL A 94 9.41 2.35 14.92
CA VAL A 94 8.05 2.79 14.56
C VAL A 94 8.06 4.21 13.98
N VAL A 95 8.98 5.07 14.43
CA VAL A 95 9.12 6.45 13.94
C VAL A 95 9.69 6.46 12.52
N SER A 96 10.77 5.69 12.28
CA SER A 96 11.36 5.54 10.94
C SER A 96 10.34 4.98 9.95
N LEU A 97 9.64 3.91 10.35
CA LEU A 97 8.61 3.31 9.53
C LEU A 97 7.45 4.26 9.24
N ALA A 98 6.99 5.04 10.23
CA ALA A 98 5.95 6.06 10.03
C ALA A 98 6.38 7.09 8.98
N GLN A 99 7.64 7.53 9.01
CA GLN A 99 8.19 8.48 8.05
C GLN A 99 8.25 7.89 6.63
N TRP A 100 8.77 6.66 6.46
CA TRP A 100 8.82 6.02 5.14
C TRP A 100 7.45 5.75 4.54
N LEU A 101 6.49 5.41 5.40
CA LEU A 101 5.09 5.25 5.00
C LEU A 101 4.41 6.61 4.76
N GLY A 102 4.98 7.73 5.19
CA GLY A 102 4.39 9.06 5.05
C GLY A 102 3.17 9.26 5.97
N HIS A 103 3.17 8.63 7.14
CA HIS A 103 2.17 8.88 8.18
C HIS A 103 2.54 10.16 8.94
N SER A 104 1.61 11.10 9.02
CA SER A 104 1.78 12.35 9.77
C SER A 104 1.79 12.16 11.29
N ASP A 105 1.20 11.06 11.78
CA ASP A 105 1.18 10.66 13.19
C ASP A 105 1.79 9.25 13.34
N PRO A 106 2.95 9.10 13.99
CA PRO A 106 3.52 7.79 14.29
C PRO A 106 2.60 6.90 15.15
N GLY A 107 1.73 7.49 15.98
CA GLY A 107 0.72 6.76 16.75
C GLY A 107 -0.27 6.00 15.86
N PHE A 108 -0.54 6.50 14.64
CA PHE A 108 -1.32 5.77 13.65
C PHE A 108 -0.63 4.47 13.20
N THR A 109 0.69 4.50 12.98
CA THR A 109 1.49 3.31 12.65
C THR A 109 1.42 2.28 13.78
N LEU A 110 1.62 2.71 15.03
CA LEU A 110 1.59 1.82 16.19
C LEU A 110 0.20 1.19 16.37
N ARG A 111 -0.89 1.96 16.27
CA ARG A 111 -2.25 1.39 16.36
C ARG A 111 -2.53 0.40 15.23
N LYS A 112 -2.03 0.67 14.02
CA LYS A 112 -2.29 -0.15 12.83
C LYS A 112 -1.47 -1.44 12.78
N TYR A 113 -0.26 -1.45 13.35
CA TYR A 113 0.66 -2.59 13.26
C TYR A 113 1.17 -3.13 14.61
N GLY A 114 0.73 -2.55 15.73
CA GLY A 114 1.16 -2.88 17.09
C GLY A 114 1.01 -4.37 17.45
N HIS A 115 0.05 -5.05 16.81
CA HIS A 115 -0.22 -6.47 17.01
C HIS A 115 0.84 -7.41 16.36
N PHE A 116 1.70 -6.90 15.47
CA PHE A 116 2.82 -7.65 14.88
C PHE A 116 4.12 -7.53 15.68
N LEU A 117 4.06 -7.08 16.93
CA LEU A 117 5.20 -7.03 17.85
C LEU A 117 5.16 -8.14 18.93
N PRO A 118 4.91 -9.43 18.62
CA PRO A 118 4.81 -10.47 19.65
C PRO A 118 6.14 -10.75 20.37
N ARG A 119 7.29 -10.27 19.86
CA ARG A 119 8.63 -10.45 20.45
C ARG A 119 9.36 -9.15 20.82
N ALA A 120 8.69 -8.00 20.78
CA ALA A 120 9.35 -6.72 21.08
C ALA A 120 9.87 -6.64 22.53
N GLY A 121 9.15 -7.25 23.49
CA GLY A 121 9.56 -7.27 24.89
C GLY A 121 10.80 -8.13 25.15
N SER A 122 10.93 -9.29 24.51
CA SER A 122 12.05 -10.21 24.75
C SER A 122 13.37 -9.73 24.16
N ARG A 123 13.34 -8.96 23.07
CA ARG A 123 14.55 -8.32 22.53
C ARG A 123 15.06 -7.21 23.43
N GLY A 124 14.15 -6.41 24.00
CA GLY A 124 14.49 -5.37 24.95
C GLY A 124 15.19 -5.93 26.19
N SER A 125 14.68 -7.03 26.75
CA SER A 125 15.32 -7.69 27.89
C SER A 125 16.69 -8.27 27.52
N THR A 126 16.82 -8.99 26.40
CA THR A 126 18.13 -9.52 25.97
C THR A 126 19.17 -8.43 25.73
N ALA A 127 18.78 -7.27 25.20
CA ALA A 127 19.69 -6.16 24.98
C ALA A 127 20.20 -5.56 26.31
N ILE A 128 19.33 -5.47 27.32
CA ILE A 128 19.72 -5.02 28.66
C ILE A 128 20.59 -6.07 29.36
N ASP A 129 20.24 -7.36 29.26
CA ASP A 129 21.06 -8.45 29.80
C ASP A 129 22.47 -8.46 29.18
N ALA A 130 22.62 -8.16 27.89
CA ALA A 130 23.93 -8.07 27.26
C ALA A 130 24.80 -6.88 27.73
N VAL A 131 24.19 -5.85 28.32
CA VAL A 131 24.90 -4.67 28.84
C VAL A 131 25.27 -4.85 30.32
N PHE A 132 24.47 -5.59 31.09
CA PHE A 132 24.59 -5.68 32.54
C PHE A 132 24.81 -7.10 33.10
N GLY A 133 24.73 -8.14 32.28
CA GLY A 133 25.06 -9.53 32.62
C GLY A 133 26.47 -9.92 32.17
#